data_AF-X1EDS7-F1
#
_entry.id   AF-X1EDS7-F1
#
_cell.length_a   1.000
_cell.length_b   1.000
_cell.length_c   1.000
_cell.angle_alpha   90.00
_cell.angle_beta   90.00
_cell.angle_gamma   90.00
#
_symmetry.space_group_name_H-M   'P 1'
#
loop_
_entity.id
_entity.type
_entity.pdbx_description
1 polymer ?
#
loop_
_entity_poly.entity_id
_entity_poly.type
_entity_poly.pdbx_seq_one_letter_code
_entity_poly.pdbx_strand_id
1 'polypeptide(L)'
;VKFANMTIFDDVVLRENNRVAGVVVNWTPVQALPRQISCVDPVALETKMVVDATGHDACVVKKLEERGLAKTRGFGAMWVEQSEDLIIEHTGEAHPGLVVVGMAVSTTYGLPRMGPTFGAMLLSGKRGAETVLSKLE
;
A
#
# COMPACT_ATOMS: atom_id res chain seq x y z
N VAL A 1 1.25 -19.07 5.93
CA VAL A 1 1.57 -17.82 5.19
C VAL A 1 2.18 -18.20 3.86
N LYS A 2 1.75 -17.58 2.74
CA LYS A 2 2.32 -17.81 1.40
C LYS A 2 3.09 -16.57 0.99
N PHE A 3 4.31 -16.75 0.50
CA PHE A 3 5.15 -15.68 -0.03
C PHE A 3 5.28 -15.86 -1.54
N ALA A 4 4.88 -14.86 -2.32
CA ALA A 4 4.99 -14.84 -3.77
C ALA A 4 6.08 -13.84 -4.18
N ASN A 5 7.34 -14.25 -4.06
CA ASN A 5 8.48 -13.44 -4.51
C ASN A 5 8.50 -13.34 -6.06
N MET A 6 9.22 -12.36 -6.60
CA MET A 6 9.25 -12.08 -8.05
C MET A 6 7.86 -11.79 -8.65
N THR A 7 6.95 -11.31 -7.81
CA THR A 7 5.61 -10.88 -8.18
C THR A 7 5.54 -9.38 -7.94
N ILE A 8 4.99 -8.63 -8.91
CA ILE A 8 4.85 -7.19 -8.85
C ILE A 8 3.38 -6.82 -8.85
N PHE A 9 3.04 -5.83 -8.02
CA PHE A 9 1.73 -5.20 -8.05
C PHE A 9 1.61 -4.36 -9.34
N ASP A 10 0.53 -4.60 -10.08
CA ASP A 10 0.23 -3.91 -11.33
C ASP A 10 -0.98 -2.98 -11.16
N ASP A 11 -2.05 -3.47 -10.52
CA ASP A 11 -3.28 -2.70 -10.32
C ASP A 11 -4.16 -3.21 -9.16
N VAL A 12 -5.31 -2.58 -8.93
CA VAL A 12 -6.33 -2.99 -7.94
C VAL A 12 -7.54 -3.66 -8.57
N VAL A 13 -8.13 -4.61 -7.85
CA VAL A 13 -9.49 -5.11 -8.14
C VAL A 13 -10.48 -4.25 -7.35
N LEU A 14 -11.38 -3.55 -8.05
CA LEU A 14 -12.46 -2.76 -7.44
C LEU A 14 -13.80 -3.48 -7.59
N ARG A 15 -14.64 -3.38 -6.56
CA ARG A 15 -16.02 -3.90 -6.54
C ARG A 15 -17.01 -2.77 -6.22
N GLU A 16 -18.23 -3.12 -5.83
CA GLU A 16 -19.31 -2.17 -5.55
C GLU A 16 -18.84 -1.04 -4.61
N ASN A 17 -19.30 0.19 -4.89
CA ASN A 17 -18.90 1.40 -4.18
C ASN A 17 -17.37 1.69 -4.22
N ASN A 18 -16.69 1.23 -5.27
CA ASN A 18 -15.24 1.36 -5.46
C ASN A 18 -14.40 0.73 -4.35
N ARG A 19 -14.95 -0.19 -3.55
CA ARG A 19 -14.18 -0.89 -2.51
C ARG A 19 -13.04 -1.69 -3.14
N VAL A 20 -11.85 -1.63 -2.52
CA VAL A 20 -10.72 -2.50 -2.88
C VAL A 20 -11.03 -3.93 -2.44
N ALA A 21 -11.05 -4.85 -3.39
CA ALA A 21 -11.42 -6.25 -3.20
C ALA A 21 -10.35 -7.24 -3.68
N GLY A 22 -9.14 -6.74 -3.96
CA GLY A 22 -8.07 -7.55 -4.52
C GLY A 22 -6.95 -6.72 -5.12
N VAL A 23 -5.93 -7.44 -5.56
CA VAL A 23 -4.80 -6.89 -6.30
C VAL A 23 -4.66 -7.60 -7.64
N VAL A 24 -4.20 -6.87 -8.63
CA VAL A 24 -3.79 -7.36 -9.94
C VAL A 24 -2.28 -7.41 -9.92
N VAL A 25 -1.72 -8.57 -10.22
CA VAL A 25 -0.29 -8.83 -10.12
C VAL A 25 0.26 -9.38 -11.43
N ASN A 26 1.54 -9.11 -11.66
CA ASN A 26 2.30 -9.70 -12.75
C ASN A 26 3.62 -10.26 -12.22
N TRP A 27 4.40 -10.91 -13.08
CA TRP A 27 5.75 -11.32 -12.77
C TRP A 27 6.72 -10.16 -12.94
N THR A 28 7.61 -9.93 -11.97
CA THR A 28 8.60 -8.85 -12.04
C THR A 28 9.40 -8.83 -13.36
N PRO A 29 9.82 -9.97 -13.95
CA PRO A 29 10.56 -9.97 -15.22
C PRO A 29 9.79 -9.38 -16.40
N VAL A 30 8.45 -9.40 -16.38
CA VAL A 30 7.63 -8.83 -17.47
C VAL A 30 7.91 -7.34 -17.66
N GLN A 31 8.22 -6.61 -16.57
CA GLN A 31 8.59 -5.19 -16.64
C GLN A 31 9.94 -4.93 -17.31
N ALA A 32 10.84 -5.93 -17.34
CA ALA A 32 12.15 -5.82 -17.97
C ALA A 32 12.18 -6.33 -19.41
N LEU A 33 11.07 -6.92 -19.90
CA LEU A 33 10.97 -7.40 -21.27
C LEU A 33 10.95 -6.24 -22.28
N PRO A 34 11.49 -6.43 -23.50
CA PRO A 34 11.31 -5.49 -24.59
C PRO A 34 9.82 -5.21 -24.84
N ARG A 35 9.47 -3.96 -25.16
CA ARG A 35 8.09 -3.52 -25.41
C ARG A 35 7.32 -4.40 -26.39
N GLN A 36 8.02 -5.00 -27.35
CA GLN A 36 7.45 -5.86 -28.38
C GLN A 36 6.86 -7.17 -27.82
N ILE A 37 7.29 -7.61 -26.63
CA ILE A 37 6.85 -8.86 -25.98
C ILE A 37 6.41 -8.67 -24.53
N SER A 38 6.27 -7.43 -24.06
CA SER A 38 5.88 -7.12 -22.68
C SER A 38 4.36 -7.10 -22.46
N CYS A 39 3.55 -7.32 -23.50
CA CYS A 39 2.09 -7.37 -23.43
C CYS A 39 1.60 -8.70 -22.84
N VAL A 40 2.10 -9.06 -21.65
CA VAL A 40 1.67 -10.23 -20.90
C VAL A 40 0.63 -9.76 -19.88
N ASP A 41 -0.61 -10.22 -20.05
CA ASP A 41 -1.70 -9.83 -19.17
C ASP A 41 -1.43 -10.26 -17.71
N PRO A 42 -1.78 -9.41 -16.73
CA PRO A 42 -1.64 -9.73 -15.32
C PRO A 42 -2.77 -10.63 -14.82
N VAL A 43 -2.64 -11.09 -13.57
CA VAL A 43 -3.61 -11.98 -12.91
C VAL A 43 -4.21 -11.31 -11.67
N ALA A 44 -5.52 -11.41 -11.50
CA ALA A 44 -6.22 -10.91 -10.32
C ALA A 44 -6.17 -11.91 -9.15
N LEU A 45 -5.92 -11.39 -7.95
CA LEU A 45 -5.99 -12.08 -6.66
C LEU A 45 -7.00 -11.36 -5.77
N GLU A 46 -8.16 -11.98 -5.53
CA GLU A 46 -9.22 -11.39 -4.71
C GLU A 46 -8.98 -11.60 -3.21
N THR A 47 -9.37 -10.61 -2.41
CA THR A 47 -9.29 -10.65 -0.95
C THR A 47 -10.32 -9.69 -0.33
N LYS A 48 -10.67 -9.93 0.94
CA LYS A 48 -11.55 -9.04 1.72
C LYS A 48 -10.88 -7.71 2.09
N MET A 49 -9.57 -7.74 2.31
CA MET A 49 -8.74 -6.60 2.74
C MET A 49 -7.36 -6.67 2.06
N VAL A 50 -6.88 -5.52 1.60
CA VAL A 50 -5.51 -5.30 1.09
C VAL A 50 -4.74 -4.45 2.10
N VAL A 51 -3.46 -4.77 2.32
CA VAL A 51 -2.55 -3.95 3.14
C VAL A 51 -1.45 -3.41 2.24
N ASP A 52 -1.37 -2.09 2.09
CA ASP A 52 -0.27 -1.41 1.40
C ASP A 52 0.88 -1.20 2.38
N ALA A 53 1.89 -2.05 2.23
CA ALA A 53 3.17 -1.99 2.93
C ALA A 53 4.32 -1.71 1.94
N THR A 54 4.06 -1.07 0.80
CA THR A 54 5.04 -0.85 -0.29
C THR A 54 6.03 0.29 -0.01
N GLY A 55 5.99 0.87 1.19
CA GLY A 55 6.89 1.91 1.62
C GLY A 55 6.55 3.26 0.98
N HIS A 56 7.58 4.04 0.63
CA HIS A 56 7.39 5.42 0.14
C HIS A 56 6.59 5.50 -1.17
N ASP A 57 6.55 4.43 -1.96
CA ASP A 57 5.85 4.43 -3.24
C ASP A 57 4.33 4.42 -3.06
N ALA A 58 3.83 3.85 -1.95
CA ALA A 58 2.39 3.69 -1.65
C ALA A 58 1.60 3.20 -2.87
N CYS A 59 2.10 2.14 -3.52
CA CYS A 59 1.70 1.72 -4.85
C CYS A 59 0.19 1.53 -4.99
N VAL A 60 -0.47 0.99 -3.96
CA VAL A 60 -1.91 0.71 -4.01
C VAL A 60 -2.71 2.00 -3.92
N VAL A 61 -2.33 2.89 -3.00
CA VAL A 61 -2.97 4.20 -2.85
C VAL A 61 -2.76 5.06 -4.11
N LYS A 62 -1.57 4.99 -4.72
CA LYS A 62 -1.28 5.66 -6.00
C LYS A 62 -2.18 5.17 -7.13
N LYS A 63 -2.47 3.86 -7.22
CA LYS A 63 -3.44 3.34 -8.20
C LYS A 63 -4.88 3.78 -7.96
N LEU A 64 -5.26 4.07 -6.71
CA LEU A 64 -6.54 4.71 -6.40
C LEU A 64 -6.54 6.20 -6.76
N GLU A 65 -5.42 6.90 -6.54
CA GLU A 65 -5.25 8.31 -6.91
C GLU A 65 -5.35 8.52 -8.43
N GLU A 66 -4.74 7.64 -9.24
CA GLU A 66 -4.86 7.66 -10.71
C GLU A 66 -6.32 7.59 -11.20
N ARG A 67 -7.22 7.04 -10.38
CA ARG A 67 -8.67 6.91 -10.65
C ARG A 67 -9.51 7.99 -9.99
N GLY A 68 -8.91 8.93 -9.28
CA GLY A 68 -9.62 9.96 -8.51
C GLY A 68 -10.35 9.45 -7.28
N LEU A 69 -10.01 8.26 -6.78
CA LEU A 69 -10.63 7.62 -5.61
C LEU A 69 -9.89 7.92 -4.30
N ALA A 70 -8.66 8.40 -4.40
CA ALA A 70 -7.85 8.85 -3.28
C ALA A 70 -7.10 10.13 -3.66
N LYS A 71 -6.63 10.87 -2.65
CA LYS A 71 -5.74 12.02 -2.84
C LYS A 71 -4.55 11.86 -1.91
N THR A 72 -3.36 11.71 -2.47
CA THR A 72 -2.12 11.67 -1.71
C THR A 72 -1.48 13.05 -1.66
N ARG A 73 -0.67 13.27 -0.63
CA ARG A 73 0.11 14.52 -0.48
C ARG A 73 1.61 14.31 -0.75
N GLY A 74 2.05 13.06 -0.97
CA GLY A 74 3.46 12.71 -0.94
C GLY A 74 3.97 12.61 0.50
N PHE A 75 5.29 12.55 0.69
CA PHE A 75 5.91 12.56 2.02
C PHE A 75 6.76 13.82 2.22
N GLY A 76 6.88 14.27 3.46
CA GLY A 76 7.66 15.44 3.84
C GLY A 76 9.16 15.17 4.02
N ALA A 77 9.91 16.23 4.30
CA ALA A 77 11.31 16.15 4.68
C ALA A 77 11.50 15.37 6.01
N MET A 78 12.75 15.11 6.38
CA MET A 78 13.06 14.29 7.54
C MET A 78 12.81 15.03 8.86
N TRP A 79 11.97 14.44 9.71
CA TRP A 79 11.81 14.80 11.12
C TRP A 79 11.50 13.50 11.88
N VAL A 80 12.52 12.92 12.49
CA VAL A 80 12.48 11.56 13.04
C VAL A 80 11.38 11.39 14.08
N GLU A 81 11.45 12.18 15.16
CA GLU A 81 10.51 12.10 16.28
C GLU A 81 9.06 12.27 15.81
N GLN A 82 8.78 13.34 15.05
CA GLN A 82 7.43 13.61 14.56
C GLN A 82 6.94 12.55 13.56
N SER A 83 7.83 12.01 12.72
CA SER A 83 7.48 10.99 11.74
C SER A 83 7.05 9.69 12.41
N GLU A 84 7.79 9.24 13.42
CA GLU A 84 7.50 7.96 14.10
C GLU A 84 6.12 7.97 14.77
N ASP A 85 5.79 9.03 15.51
CA ASP A 85 4.50 9.19 16.16
C ASP A 85 3.36 9.30 15.14
N LEU A 86 3.49 10.20 14.15
CA LEU A 86 2.44 10.45 13.16
C LEU A 86 2.12 9.22 12.31
N ILE A 87 3.12 8.40 11.97
CA ILE A 87 2.91 7.17 11.20
C ILE A 87 2.05 6.20 11.99
N ILE A 88 2.33 6.01 13.28
CA ILE A 88 1.51 5.14 14.13
C ILE A 88 0.09 5.70 14.22
N GLU A 89 -0.07 6.99 14.46
CA GLU A 89 -1.37 7.67 14.57
C GLU A 89 -2.25 7.52 13.34
N HIS A 90 -1.66 7.64 12.14
CA HIS A 90 -2.37 7.60 10.87
C HIS A 90 -2.44 6.21 10.22
N THR A 91 -1.81 5.20 10.84
CA THR A 91 -1.94 3.82 10.38
C THR A 91 -3.37 3.33 10.56
N GLY A 92 -3.96 2.82 9.46
CA GLY A 92 -5.34 2.35 9.44
C GLY A 92 -5.91 2.22 8.04
N GLU A 93 -7.23 2.16 7.94
CA GLU A 93 -7.97 2.08 6.66
C GLU A 93 -7.94 3.45 5.96
N ALA A 94 -7.28 3.53 4.80
CA ALA A 94 -7.20 4.75 3.99
C ALA A 94 -8.31 4.86 2.94
N HIS A 95 -8.85 3.71 2.51
CA HIS A 95 -9.96 3.59 1.59
C HIS A 95 -10.72 2.29 1.94
N PRO A 96 -12.05 2.18 1.74
CA PRO A 96 -12.77 0.93 1.92
C PRO A 96 -12.02 -0.28 1.31
N GLY A 97 -11.66 -1.24 2.17
CA GLY A 97 -10.93 -2.45 1.77
C GLY A 97 -9.40 -2.33 1.69
N LEU A 98 -8.83 -1.17 2.02
CA LEU A 98 -7.40 -0.88 1.96
C LEU A 98 -6.89 -0.27 3.26
N VAL A 99 -5.96 -0.98 3.91
CA VAL A 99 -5.18 -0.50 5.05
C VAL A 99 -3.79 -0.08 4.59
N VAL A 100 -3.26 1.02 5.11
CA VAL A 100 -1.90 1.50 4.84
C VAL A 100 -1.05 1.37 6.09
N VAL A 101 0.19 0.92 5.93
CA VAL A 101 1.16 0.76 7.04
C VAL A 101 2.55 1.27 6.64
N GLY A 102 3.39 1.51 7.64
CA GLY A 102 4.76 1.97 7.46
C GLY A 102 4.85 3.28 6.67
N MET A 103 5.85 3.39 5.79
CA MET A 103 6.05 4.62 5.00
C MET A 103 4.95 4.89 3.96
N ALA A 104 4.11 3.92 3.62
CA ALA A 104 2.95 4.18 2.75
C ALA A 104 1.96 5.15 3.42
N VAL A 105 1.88 5.12 4.76
CA VAL A 105 1.09 6.07 5.56
C VAL A 105 1.59 7.50 5.35
N SER A 106 2.91 7.69 5.39
CA SER A 106 3.53 9.01 5.21
C SER A 106 3.23 9.57 3.83
N THR A 107 3.41 8.78 2.76
CA THR A 107 3.07 9.19 1.38
C THR A 107 1.58 9.47 1.19
N THR A 108 0.72 8.69 1.84
CA THR A 108 -0.73 8.88 1.77
C THR A 108 -1.13 10.22 2.38
N TYR A 109 -0.63 10.54 3.58
CA TYR A 109 -1.12 11.66 4.38
C TYR A 109 -0.24 12.92 4.39
N GLY A 110 0.95 12.92 3.75
CA GLY A 110 1.82 14.10 3.75
C GLY A 110 2.72 14.20 4.97
N LEU A 111 3.09 13.08 5.59
CA LEU A 111 3.82 13.08 6.87
C LEU A 111 5.34 13.15 6.65
N PRO A 112 6.14 13.64 7.61
CA PRO A 112 7.60 13.59 7.54
C PRO A 112 8.13 12.14 7.43
N ARG A 113 9.40 12.00 7.00
CA ARG A 113 10.14 10.72 7.02
C ARG A 113 11.06 10.60 8.24
N MET A 114 11.36 9.39 8.70
CA MET A 114 12.18 9.15 9.90
C MET A 114 13.65 8.79 9.66
N GLY A 115 14.04 8.44 8.43
CA GLY A 115 15.42 8.01 8.17
C GLY A 115 15.70 6.59 8.70
N PRO A 116 16.87 6.31 9.30
CA PRO A 116 17.31 4.95 9.62
C PRO A 116 16.80 4.44 10.99
N THR A 117 15.56 4.76 11.36
CA THR A 117 14.88 4.22 12.55
C THR A 117 13.67 3.39 12.13
N PHE A 118 13.34 2.35 12.90
CA PHE A 118 12.38 1.32 12.49
C PHE A 118 11.27 1.04 13.52
N GLY A 119 11.26 1.73 14.66
CA GLY A 119 10.31 1.46 15.74
C GLY A 119 8.86 1.64 15.27
N ALA A 120 8.59 2.77 14.60
CA ALA A 120 7.29 3.05 14.03
C ALA A 120 6.86 2.06 12.93
N MET A 121 7.79 1.45 12.19
CA MET A 121 7.45 0.48 11.16
C MET A 121 6.83 -0.79 11.76
N LEU A 122 7.43 -1.29 12.85
CA LEU A 122 6.93 -2.48 13.54
C LEU A 122 5.60 -2.20 14.24
N LEU A 123 5.48 -1.06 14.93
CA LEU A 123 4.25 -0.67 15.63
C LEU A 123 3.12 -0.35 14.65
N SER A 124 3.41 0.29 13.52
CA SER A 124 2.46 0.49 12.42
C SER A 124 1.98 -0.84 11.86
N GLY A 125 2.87 -1.80 11.60
CA GLY A 125 2.46 -3.14 11.16
C GLY A 125 1.48 -3.82 12.14
N LYS A 126 1.75 -3.73 13.44
CA LYS A 126 0.86 -4.26 14.49
C LYS A 126 -0.51 -3.57 14.47
N ARG A 127 -0.56 -2.24 14.47
CA ARG A 127 -1.81 -1.46 14.43
C ARG A 127 -2.62 -1.71 13.15
N GLY A 128 -1.93 -1.87 12.02
CA GLY A 128 -2.55 -2.26 10.76
C GLY A 128 -3.20 -3.64 10.84
N ALA A 129 -2.54 -4.61 11.47
CA ALA A 129 -3.10 -5.94 11.69
C ALA A 129 -4.34 -5.91 12.60
N GLU A 130 -4.32 -5.13 13.69
CA GLU A 130 -5.48 -4.91 14.57
C GLU A 130 -6.66 -4.29 13.79
N THR A 131 -6.38 -3.31 12.92
CA THR A 131 -7.39 -2.71 12.05
C THR A 131 -8.00 -3.74 11.10
N VAL A 132 -7.17 -4.56 10.44
CA VAL A 132 -7.63 -5.63 9.54
C VAL A 132 -8.50 -6.64 10.30
N LEU A 133 -8.09 -7.09 11.48
CA LEU A 133 -8.87 -8.03 12.29
C LEU A 133 -10.26 -7.48 12.60
N SER A 134 -10.36 -6.23 13.06
CA SER A 134 -11.65 -5.57 13.36
C SER A 134 -12.58 -5.43 12.15
N LYS A 135 -12.06 -5.53 10.93
CA LYS A 135 -12.81 -5.42 9.67
C LYS A 135 -13.19 -6.77 9.09
N LEU A 136 -12.59 -7.85 9.58
CA LEU A 136 -12.86 -9.22 9.14
C LEU A 136 -13.83 -9.95 10.07
N GLU A 137 -13.93 -9.52 11.33
CA GLU A 137 -14.97 -9.90 12.30
C GLU A 137 -16.33 -9.30 11.91
#